data_AF-A0A954KPQ6-F1
#
_entry.id   AF-A0A954KPQ6-F1
#
_cell.length_a   1.000
_cell.length_b   1.000
_cell.length_c   1.000
_cell.angle_alpha   90.00
_cell.angle_beta   90.00
_cell.angle_gamma   90.00
#
_symmetry.space_group_name_H-M   'P 1'
#
loop_
_entity.id
_entity.type
_entity.pdbx_description
1 polymer ?
#
loop_
_entity_poly.entity_id
_entity_poly.type
_entity_poly.pdbx_seq_one_letter_code
_entity_poly.pdbx_strand_id
1 'polypeptide(L)'
;THKPTLYGDLLSQTDGASTQFYHFDAKGDTRQLTDETETITDSWTYDSWGNILSRTGTTPTPFQFVGRLGYAYDPLLDLNYVRARWYSLLSNRWEKYEPTPVKLRDGLGESLKGCSSGRLPF
;
A
#
# COMPACT_ATOMS: atom_id res chain seq x y z
N THR A 1 22.40 1.56 -8.67
CA THR A 1 22.37 2.97 -8.29
C THR A 1 21.22 3.23 -7.34
N HIS A 2 21.48 3.23 -6.03
CA HIS A 2 20.49 3.55 -5.00
C HIS A 2 20.53 5.07 -4.77
N LYS A 3 19.46 5.77 -5.13
CA LYS A 3 19.33 7.20 -4.80
C LYS A 3 18.74 7.28 -3.40
N PRO A 4 19.41 7.89 -2.41
CA PRO A 4 18.83 8.02 -1.09
C PRO A 4 17.66 9.00 -1.16
N THR A 5 16.45 8.47 -1.06
CA THR A 5 15.24 9.23 -0.71
C THR A 5 15.26 9.52 0.80
N LEU A 6 14.55 10.58 1.23
CA LEU A 6 14.53 11.06 2.62
C LEU A 6 14.13 9.97 3.64
N TYR A 7 13.33 9.01 3.18
CA TYR A 7 13.10 7.71 3.80
C TYR A 7 13.49 6.66 2.75
N GLY A 8 14.33 5.69 3.10
CA GLY A 8 14.81 4.66 2.16
C GLY A 8 13.70 3.82 1.54
N ASP A 9 14.05 2.95 0.61
CA ASP A 9 13.11 2.04 -0.03
C ASP A 9 12.66 0.91 0.93
N LEU A 10 11.46 0.36 0.70
CA LEU A 10 10.99 -0.86 1.38
C LEU A 10 11.97 -2.00 1.08
N LEU A 11 12.49 -2.67 2.11
CA LEU A 11 13.49 -3.75 1.96
C LEU A 11 13.07 -5.04 2.65
N SER A 12 12.53 -4.95 3.86
CA SER A 12 12.10 -6.11 4.64
C SER A 12 10.88 -5.80 5.51
N GLN A 13 10.18 -6.85 5.92
CA GLN A 13 9.18 -6.82 6.98
C GLN A 13 9.54 -7.82 8.06
N THR A 14 9.12 -7.55 9.29
CA THR A 14 9.23 -8.48 10.41
C THR A 14 7.89 -8.58 11.12
N ASP A 15 7.47 -9.81 11.43
CA ASP A 15 6.29 -10.08 12.26
C ASP A 15 6.64 -10.28 13.74
N GLY A 16 7.88 -9.96 14.13
CA GLY A 16 8.44 -10.13 15.47
C GLY A 16 9.16 -11.46 15.68
N ALA A 17 8.86 -12.49 14.89
CA ALA A 17 9.54 -13.80 14.96
C ALA A 17 10.30 -14.15 13.68
N SER A 18 9.82 -13.69 12.53
CA SER A 18 10.39 -13.97 11.22
C SER A 18 10.61 -12.67 10.45
N THR A 19 11.79 -12.55 9.83
CA THR A 19 12.07 -11.47 8.87
C THR A 19 11.86 -12.00 7.45
N GLN A 20 11.11 -11.26 6.63
CA GLN A 20 11.01 -11.51 5.19
C GLN A 20 11.56 -10.33 4.40
N PHE A 21 12.26 -10.63 3.31
CA PHE A 21 12.86 -9.65 2.41
C PHE A 21 12.07 -9.54 1.11
N TYR A 22 11.87 -8.31 0.66
CA TYR A 22 11.09 -8.03 -0.54
C TYR A 22 11.95 -8.04 -1.80
N HIS A 23 11.45 -8.73 -2.83
CA HIS A 23 12.02 -8.70 -4.18
C HIS A 23 11.05 -8.03 -5.14
N PHE A 24 11.49 -6.92 -5.74
CA PHE A 24 10.64 -6.11 -6.62
C PHE A 24 11.01 -6.26 -8.08
N ASP A 25 10.00 -6.14 -8.95
CA ASP A 25 10.20 -5.91 -10.37
C ASP A 25 10.61 -4.44 -10.66
N ALA A 26 11.01 -4.13 -11.90
CA ALA A 26 11.36 -2.80 -12.37
C ALA A 26 10.24 -1.76 -12.15
N LYS A 27 8.98 -2.18 -12.20
CA LYS A 27 7.82 -1.32 -11.90
C LYS A 27 7.65 -1.05 -10.40
N GLY A 28 8.23 -1.89 -9.54
CA GLY A 28 8.09 -1.82 -8.08
C GLY A 28 7.07 -2.80 -7.48
N ASP A 29 6.58 -3.77 -8.25
CA ASP A 29 5.69 -4.83 -7.77
C ASP A 29 6.47 -5.88 -6.98
N THR A 30 5.95 -6.31 -5.83
CA THR A 30 6.55 -7.39 -5.03
C THR A 30 6.35 -8.74 -5.71
N ARG A 31 7.40 -9.29 -6.32
CA ARG A 31 7.37 -10.58 -7.02
C ARG A 31 7.58 -11.75 -6.08
N GLN A 32 8.44 -11.60 -5.08
CA GLN A 32 8.81 -12.68 -4.17
C GLN A 32 9.11 -12.13 -2.76
N LEU A 33 8.89 -12.97 -1.76
CA LEU A 33 9.43 -12.82 -0.41
C LEU A 33 10.40 -13.96 -0.13
N THR A 34 11.53 -13.63 0.50
CA THR A 34 12.48 -14.64 1.00
C THR A 34 12.66 -14.50 2.50
N ASP A 35 12.92 -15.61 3.18
CA ASP A 35 13.27 -15.61 4.60
C ASP A 35 14.78 -15.30 4.84
N GLU A 36 15.20 -15.38 6.09
CA GLU A 36 16.60 -15.18 6.53
C GLU A 36 17.57 -16.25 5.99
N THR A 37 17.05 -17.36 5.47
CA THR A 37 17.83 -18.43 4.85
C THR A 37 17.86 -18.34 3.32
N GLU A 38 17.35 -17.22 2.76
CA GLU A 38 17.20 -16.99 1.32
C GLU A 38 16.20 -17.94 0.63
N THR A 39 15.36 -18.63 1.41
CA THR A 39 14.32 -19.50 0.87
C THR A 39 13.11 -18.66 0.46
N ILE A 40 12.58 -18.90 -0.74
CA ILE A 40 11.37 -18.22 -1.23
C ILE A 40 10.16 -18.72 -0.45
N THR A 41 9.55 -17.83 0.35
CA THR A 41 8.35 -18.15 1.13
C THR A 41 7.08 -17.91 0.32
N ASP A 42 7.06 -16.81 -0.43
CA ASP A 42 5.91 -16.37 -1.21
C ASP A 42 6.35 -15.88 -2.58
N SER A 43 5.50 -16.11 -3.58
CA SER A 43 5.70 -15.58 -4.93
C SER A 43 4.38 -15.11 -5.51
N TRP A 44 4.41 -14.03 -6.29
CA TRP A 44 3.23 -13.45 -6.90
C TRP A 44 3.43 -13.21 -8.38
N THR A 45 2.35 -13.40 -9.12
CA THR A 45 2.22 -12.95 -10.50
C THR A 45 1.00 -12.05 -10.61
N TYR A 46 1.21 -10.83 -11.11
CA TYR A 46 0.16 -9.83 -11.29
C TYR A 46 -0.16 -9.63 -12.77
N ASP A 47 -1.36 -9.13 -13.06
CA ASP A 47 -1.66 -8.49 -14.33
C ASP A 47 -1.06 -7.06 -14.40
N SER A 48 -1.33 -6.35 -15.50
CA SER A 48 -0.84 -4.98 -15.67
C SER A 48 -1.41 -3.96 -14.67
N TRP A 49 -2.55 -4.26 -14.03
CA TRP A 49 -3.27 -3.37 -13.11
C TRP A 49 -3.11 -3.75 -11.64
N GLY A 50 -2.47 -4.87 -11.34
CA GLY A 50 -2.16 -5.34 -9.99
C GLY A 50 -3.05 -6.45 -9.46
N ASN A 51 -3.96 -6.99 -10.27
CA ASN A 51 -4.72 -8.17 -9.89
C ASN A 51 -3.80 -9.39 -9.81
N ILE A 52 -3.93 -10.19 -8.76
CA ILE A 52 -3.13 -11.39 -8.55
C ILE A 52 -3.63 -12.51 -9.47
N LEU A 53 -2.81 -12.93 -10.42
CA LEU A 53 -3.06 -14.07 -11.31
C LEU A 53 -2.65 -15.40 -10.66
N SER A 54 -1.57 -15.38 -9.89
CA SER A 54 -1.08 -16.54 -9.14
C SER A 54 -0.32 -16.07 -7.91
N ARG A 55 -0.48 -16.81 -6.81
CA ARG A 55 0.24 -16.60 -5.56
C ARG A 55 0.65 -17.94 -4.95
N THR A 56 1.86 -18.01 -4.44
CA THR A 56 2.31 -19.06 -3.52
C THR A 56 2.60 -18.44 -2.15
N GLY A 57 2.44 -19.23 -1.09
CA GLY A 57 2.64 -18.78 0.30
C GLY A 57 1.43 -18.03 0.87
N THR A 58 1.43 -17.88 2.19
CA THR A 58 0.31 -17.31 2.96
C THR A 58 0.74 -16.14 3.85
N THR A 59 1.95 -15.62 3.67
CA THR A 59 2.49 -14.57 4.52
C THR A 59 1.68 -13.29 4.34
N PRO A 60 1.09 -12.71 5.40
CA PRO A 60 0.37 -11.46 5.28
C PRO A 60 1.37 -10.33 4.99
N THR A 61 1.17 -9.62 3.88
CA THR A 61 1.94 -8.42 3.54
C THR A 61 1.03 -7.38 2.90
N PRO A 62 1.06 -6.12 3.38
CA PRO A 62 0.31 -5.04 2.76
C PRO A 62 0.98 -4.53 1.48
N PHE A 63 2.29 -4.69 1.32
CA PHE A 63 3.06 -4.10 0.21
C PHE A 63 3.20 -5.07 -0.96
N GLN A 64 2.14 -5.22 -1.74
CA GLN A 64 2.07 -6.14 -2.87
C GLN A 64 2.28 -5.42 -4.21
N PHE A 65 1.19 -4.97 -4.85
CA PHE A 65 1.24 -4.23 -6.11
C PHE A 65 1.87 -2.85 -5.92
N VAL A 66 2.91 -2.52 -6.69
CA VAL A 66 3.71 -1.28 -6.56
C VAL A 66 4.13 -1.00 -5.10
N GLY A 67 4.35 -2.06 -4.31
CA GLY A 67 4.67 -1.97 -2.89
C GLY A 67 5.93 -1.15 -2.62
N ARG A 68 6.91 -1.20 -3.54
CA ARG A 68 8.13 -0.40 -3.45
C ARG A 68 7.87 1.11 -3.40
N LEU A 69 6.81 1.58 -4.05
CA LEU A 69 6.43 3.01 -4.05
C LEU A 69 5.42 3.37 -2.95
N GLY A 70 5.14 2.43 -2.02
CA GLY A 70 4.29 2.68 -0.85
C GLY A 70 2.79 2.45 -1.07
N TYR A 71 2.41 1.62 -2.04
CA TYR A 71 1.04 1.15 -2.19
C TYR A 71 0.79 0.07 -1.12
N ALA A 72 -0.18 0.32 -0.25
CA ALA A 72 -0.53 -0.59 0.84
C ALA A 72 -1.93 -1.16 0.62
N TYR A 73 -2.03 -2.47 0.41
CA TYR A 73 -3.28 -3.18 0.25
C TYR A 73 -3.97 -3.40 1.61
N ASP A 74 -5.25 -3.03 1.66
CA ASP A 74 -6.13 -3.33 2.80
C ASP A 74 -7.06 -4.51 2.43
N PRO A 75 -6.90 -5.67 3.09
CA PRO A 75 -7.69 -6.87 2.79
C PRO A 75 -9.17 -6.76 3.23
N LEU A 76 -9.52 -5.80 4.10
CA LEU A 76 -10.92 -5.62 4.52
C LEU A 76 -11.73 -4.87 3.48
N LEU A 77 -11.09 -3.91 2.80
CA LEU A 77 -11.74 -3.04 1.81
C LEU A 77 -11.50 -3.49 0.37
N ASP A 78 -10.56 -4.41 0.14
CA ASP A 78 -10.06 -4.76 -1.20
C ASP A 78 -9.54 -3.55 -1.99
N LEU A 79 -8.95 -2.58 -1.28
CA LEU A 79 -8.43 -1.33 -1.83
C LEU A 79 -6.95 -1.17 -1.52
N ASN A 80 -6.24 -0.53 -2.44
CA ASN A 80 -4.86 -0.09 -2.23
C ASN A 80 -4.86 1.37 -1.78
N TYR A 81 -4.30 1.61 -0.61
CA TYR A 81 -4.00 2.93 -0.12
C TYR A 81 -2.75 3.47 -0.81
N VAL A 82 -2.89 4.62 -1.47
CA VAL A 82 -1.81 5.30 -2.19
C VAL A 82 -1.70 6.72 -1.68
N ARG A 83 -0.87 6.91 -0.65
CA ARG A 83 -0.59 8.19 0.03
C ARG A 83 -1.80 8.90 0.63
N ALA A 84 -2.74 9.36 -0.19
CA ALA A 84 -3.94 10.10 0.21
C ALA A 84 -5.15 9.75 -0.68
N ARG A 85 -5.08 8.67 -1.47
CA ARG A 85 -6.16 8.22 -2.34
C ARG A 85 -6.29 6.71 -2.29
N TRP A 86 -7.48 6.20 -2.53
CA TRP A 86 -7.75 4.76 -2.61
C TRP A 86 -7.84 4.31 -4.07
N TYR A 87 -7.23 3.17 -4.38
CA TYR A 87 -7.23 2.54 -5.69
C TYR A 87 -7.86 1.16 -5.64
N SER A 88 -8.83 0.90 -6.50
CA SER A 88 -9.49 -0.40 -6.64
C SER A 88 -8.85 -1.22 -7.76
N LEU A 89 -8.32 -2.40 -7.42
CA LEU A 89 -7.75 -3.35 -8.40
C LEU A 89 -8.83 -4.03 -9.23
N LEU A 90 -10.00 -4.31 -8.63
CA LEU A 90 -11.11 -4.97 -9.33
C LEU A 90 -11.70 -4.10 -10.44
N SER A 91 -11.84 -2.81 -10.18
CA SER A 91 -12.40 -1.86 -11.16
C SER A 91 -11.35 -1.10 -11.96
N ASN A 92 -10.06 -1.29 -11.64
CA ASN A 92 -8.92 -0.57 -12.22
C ASN A 92 -9.04 0.97 -12.14
N ARG A 93 -9.68 1.49 -11.09
CA ARG A 93 -10.06 2.90 -10.96
C ARG A 93 -9.71 3.48 -9.59
N TRP A 94 -9.54 4.80 -9.55
CA TRP A 94 -9.43 5.56 -8.30
C TRP A 94 -10.81 5.71 -7.67
N GLU A 95 -10.90 5.40 -6.39
CA GLU A 95 -12.12 5.63 -5.62
C GLU A 95 -12.23 7.11 -5.24
N LYS A 96 -13.45 7.63 -5.29
CA LYS A 96 -13.73 9.03 -4.93
C LYS A 96 -13.64 9.27 -3.42
N TYR A 97 -13.76 8.21 -2.61
CA TYR A 97 -13.57 8.34 -1.17
C TYR A 97 -12.16 8.82 -0.90
N GLU A 98 -12.03 10.00 -0.31
CA GLU A 98 -10.76 10.43 0.25
C GLU A 98 -10.62 9.79 1.63
N PRO A 99 -9.44 9.27 2.00
CA PRO A 99 -9.18 8.88 3.38
C PRO A 99 -9.44 10.10 4.26
N THR A 100 -10.43 10.00 5.14
CA THR A 100 -10.63 11.04 6.15
C THR A 100 -9.32 11.14 6.92
N PRO A 101 -8.62 12.29 6.91
CA PRO A 101 -7.41 12.42 7.70
C PRO A 101 -7.80 12.07 9.13
N VAL A 102 -7.07 11.12 9.73
CA VAL A 102 -7.21 10.80 11.15
C VAL A 102 -7.07 12.13 11.87
N LYS A 103 -8.17 12.64 12.41
CA LYS A 103 -8.16 13.83 13.23
C LYS A 103 -7.38 13.45 14.47
N LEU A 104 -6.09 13.79 14.50
CA LEU A 104 -5.37 13.87 15.76
C LEU A 104 -6.21 14.82 16.61
N ARG A 105 -6.90 14.29 17.61
CA ARG A 105 -7.59 15.10 18.61
C ARG A 105 -6.48 15.81 19.36
N ASP A 106 -6.15 17.01 18.92
CA ASP A 106 -5.59 18.00 19.79
C ASP A 106 -6.51 18.11 21.00
N GLY A 107 -5.94 18.04 22.20
CA GLY A 107 -6.64 17.94 23.47
C GLY A 107 -7.46 19.17 23.86
N LEU A 108 -7.92 19.98 22.90
CA LEU A 108 -8.67 21.22 23.11
C LEU A 108 -10.08 21.22 22.48
N GLY A 109 -10.51 20.13 21.86
CA GLY A 109 -11.95 19.92 21.60
C GLY A 109 -12.58 20.82 20.53
N GLU A 110 -11.82 21.50 19.68
CA GLU A 110 -12.39 22.26 18.56
C GLU A 110 -12.37 21.46 17.25
N SER A 111 -13.54 20.98 16.86
CA SER A 111 -13.77 20.35 15.56
C SER A 111 -13.69 21.40 14.47
N LEU A 112 -12.55 21.47 13.76
CA LEU A 112 -12.47 22.26 12.52
C LEU A 112 -13.43 21.64 11.49
N LYS A 113 -14.58 22.32 11.30
CA LYS A 113 -15.62 21.98 10.34
C LYS A 113 -15.01 21.81 8.95
N GLY A 114 -15.19 20.61 8.38
CA GLY A 114 -14.99 20.38 6.96
C GLY A 114 -15.88 21.33 6.17
N CYS A 115 -15.31 22.00 5.18
CA CYS A 115 -15.98 22.91 4.27
C CYS A 115 -17.13 22.19 3.56
N SER A 116 -18.36 22.40 4.02
CA SER A 116 -19.58 21.93 3.38
C SER A 116 -20.00 22.95 2.31
N SER A 117 -20.05 22.49 1.05
CA SER A 117 -20.99 22.93 0.00
C SER A 117 -21.41 24.41 0.01
N GLY A 118 -20.77 25.25 -0.82
CA GLY A 118 -21.18 26.62 -1.10
C GLY A 118 -21.24 26.90 -2.60
N ARG A 119 -22.46 26.98 -3.11
CA ARG A 119 -22.86 27.39 -4.48
C ARG A 119 -22.31 28.79 -4.81
N LEU A 120 -21.57 28.93 -5.92
CA LEU A 120 -21.22 30.25 -6.45
C LEU A 120 -22.40 30.78 -7.31
N PRO A 121 -22.93 31.99 -7.09
CA PRO A 121 -23.69 32.68 -8.11
C PRO A 121 -22.74 33.32 -9.15
N PHE A 122 -23.30 33.46 -10.35
CA PHE A 122 -22.81 33.96 -11.65
C PHE A 122 -21.61 34.92 -11.64
#